data_AF-A0A350UNS3-F1
#
_entry.id   AF-A0A350UNS3-F1
#
_cell.length_a   1.000
_cell.length_b   1.000
_cell.length_c   1.000
_cell.angle_alpha   90.00
_cell.angle_beta   90.00
_cell.angle_gamma   90.00
#
_symmetry.space_group_name_H-M   'P 1'
#
loop_
_entity.id
_entity.type
_entity.pdbx_description
1 polymer ?
#
loop_
_entity_poly.entity_id
_entity_poly.type
_entity_poly.pdbx_seq_one_letter_code
_entity_poly.pdbx_strand_id
1 'polypeptide(L)'
;LIDFRKINTEHRLWLVDIKNDLVLRKELVGHGTGSALKGSPGWAKFFSNEPASKASCVGGFVALNTWPSELGGQSGTALAVDGLDKSNAAARSRGIRFHGATYVKPSSVGNSHGCFVTMSPVNEHLVKVIAGGSFVYAFGGDDPA
;
A
#
# COMPACT_ATOMS: atom_id res chain seq x y z
N LEU A 1 4.72 -7.72 -2.30
CA LEU A 1 3.95 -7.61 -3.56
C LEU A 1 2.53 -7.15 -3.24
N ILE A 2 1.98 -6.23 -4.02
CA ILE A 2 0.59 -5.77 -3.96
C ILE A 2 -0.04 -5.94 -5.34
N ASP A 3 -1.21 -6.58 -5.43
CA ASP A 3 -1.93 -6.79 -6.71
C ASP A 3 -3.25 -6.01 -6.70
N PHE A 4 -3.25 -4.81 -7.27
CA PHE A 4 -4.44 -3.96 -7.32
C PHE A 4 -5.47 -4.43 -8.36
N ARG A 5 -5.18 -5.47 -9.15
CA ARG A 5 -6.19 -6.13 -9.98
C ARG A 5 -7.18 -6.97 -9.17
N LYS A 6 -7.00 -7.06 -7.85
CA LYS A 6 -7.97 -7.67 -6.93
C LYS A 6 -8.75 -6.60 -6.18
N ILE A 7 -10.02 -6.90 -5.89
CA ILE A 7 -10.84 -6.07 -5.01
C ILE A 7 -10.21 -5.98 -3.61
N ASN A 8 -10.38 -4.86 -2.93
CA ASN A 8 -9.73 -4.58 -1.65
C ASN A 8 -10.17 -5.48 -0.49
N THR A 9 -11.27 -6.22 -0.64
CA THR A 9 -11.74 -7.26 0.30
C THR A 9 -11.16 -8.64 0.02
N GLU A 10 -10.33 -8.80 -1.01
CA GLU A 10 -9.52 -10.00 -1.22
C GLU A 10 -8.09 -9.79 -0.70
N HIS A 11 -7.45 -10.88 -0.29
CA HIS A 11 -6.02 -10.86 -0.01
C HIS A 11 -5.26 -10.45 -1.28
N ARG A 12 -4.64 -9.28 -1.20
CA ARG A 12 -3.93 -8.65 -2.32
C ARG A 12 -2.61 -7.99 -1.94
N LEU A 13 -2.14 -8.23 -0.72
CA LEU A 13 -0.80 -7.93 -0.24
C LEU A 13 -0.13 -9.25 0.15
N TRP A 14 1.09 -9.48 -0.34
CA TRP A 14 1.90 -10.64 0.01
C TRP A 14 3.24 -10.18 0.57
N LEU A 15 3.56 -10.71 1.74
CA LEU A 15 4.90 -10.69 2.31
C LEU A 15 5.61 -11.98 1.88
N VAL A 16 6.69 -11.84 1.13
CA VAL A 16 7.38 -12.95 0.49
C VAL A 16 8.84 -12.94 0.92
N ASP A 17 9.32 -14.10 1.37
CA ASP A 17 10.74 -14.37 1.56
C ASP A 17 11.28 -15.00 0.28
N ILE A 18 11.95 -14.18 -0.52
CA ILE A 18 12.49 -14.58 -1.82
C ILE A 18 13.65 -15.57 -1.66
N LYS A 19 14.43 -15.49 -0.57
CA LYS A 19 15.58 -16.38 -0.37
C LYS A 19 15.15 -17.82 -0.12
N ASN A 20 14.01 -17.99 0.55
CA ASN A 20 13.47 -19.29 0.93
C ASN A 20 12.26 -19.72 0.08
N ASP A 21 11.93 -18.96 -0.98
CA ASP A 21 10.76 -19.18 -1.85
C ASP A 21 9.45 -19.38 -1.07
N LEU A 22 9.23 -18.55 -0.04
CA LEU A 22 8.13 -18.70 0.91
C LEU A 22 7.21 -17.48 0.93
N VAL A 23 5.91 -17.73 0.83
CA VAL A 23 4.89 -16.72 1.14
C VAL A 23 4.64 -16.73 2.66
N LEU A 24 5.14 -15.71 3.35
CA LEU A 24 5.00 -15.58 4.81
C LEU A 24 3.58 -15.15 5.21
N ARG A 25 2.96 -14.25 4.44
CA ARG A 25 1.61 -13.73 4.72
C ARG A 25 0.86 -13.35 3.45
N LYS A 26 -0.47 -13.37 3.55
CA LYS A 26 -1.42 -12.81 2.58
C LYS A 26 -2.40 -11.94 3.35
N GLU A 27 -2.56 -10.69 2.96
CA GLU A 27 -3.27 -9.69 3.75
C GLU A 27 -4.15 -8.81 2.87
N LEU A 28 -5.13 -8.15 3.50
CA LEU A 28 -5.91 -7.07 2.91
C LEU A 28 -5.09 -5.78 2.90
N VAL A 29 -5.23 -4.98 1.83
CA VAL A 29 -4.63 -3.66 1.75
C VAL A 29 -5.57 -2.71 1.01
N GLY A 30 -5.84 -1.54 1.57
CA GLY A 30 -6.60 -0.45 0.95
C GLY A 30 -5.75 0.35 -0.04
N HIS A 31 -6.41 1.19 -0.83
CA HIS A 31 -5.77 2.05 -1.83
C HIS A 31 -6.30 3.48 -1.73
N GLY A 32 -5.76 4.39 -2.53
CA GLY A 32 -6.23 5.78 -2.59
C GLY A 32 -7.63 5.94 -3.19
N THR A 33 -8.44 6.86 -2.67
CA THR A 33 -9.77 7.18 -3.20
C THR A 33 -9.75 7.64 -4.66
N GLY A 34 -8.66 8.28 -5.10
CA GLY A 34 -8.46 8.64 -6.51
C GLY A 34 -8.23 7.44 -7.43
N SER A 35 -7.95 6.26 -6.87
CA SER A 35 -7.82 5.01 -7.62
C SER A 35 -9.14 4.26 -7.78
N ALA A 36 -10.13 4.59 -6.96
CA ALA A 36 -11.37 3.86 -6.84
C ALA A 36 -12.20 3.90 -8.14
N LEU A 37 -12.71 2.75 -8.59
CA LEU A 37 -13.68 2.69 -9.67
C LEU A 37 -15.01 3.31 -9.21
N LYS A 38 -15.58 4.21 -10.02
CA LYS A 38 -16.88 4.84 -9.73
C LYS A 38 -17.97 3.77 -9.59
N GLY A 39 -18.71 3.81 -8.48
CA GLY A 39 -19.75 2.81 -8.16
C GLY A 39 -19.21 1.48 -7.65
N SER A 40 -17.89 1.28 -7.58
CA SER A 40 -17.28 0.05 -7.04
C SER A 40 -15.96 0.37 -6.34
N PRO A 41 -16.02 1.08 -5.19
CA PRO A 41 -14.84 1.70 -4.57
C PRO A 41 -13.80 0.72 -4.05
N GLY A 42 -14.11 -0.57 -4.00
CA GLY A 42 -13.12 -1.61 -3.66
C GLY A 42 -12.13 -1.94 -4.77
N TRP A 43 -12.42 -1.52 -6.01
CA TRP A 43 -11.55 -1.72 -7.16
C TRP A 43 -10.63 -0.52 -7.39
N ALA A 44 -9.33 -0.77 -7.50
CA ALA A 44 -8.37 0.24 -7.97
C ALA A 44 -8.19 0.10 -9.48
N LYS A 45 -8.55 1.14 -10.24
CA LYS A 45 -8.46 1.18 -11.70
C LYS A 45 -7.70 2.39 -12.24
N PHE A 46 -7.39 3.35 -11.39
CA PHE A 46 -6.66 4.55 -11.78
C PHE A 46 -5.44 4.72 -10.88
N PHE A 47 -4.29 4.99 -11.46
CA PHE A 47 -3.06 5.22 -10.71
C PHE A 47 -2.45 6.53 -11.17
N SER A 48 -1.82 7.24 -10.25
CA SER A 48 -1.23 8.54 -10.57
C SER A 48 -0.01 8.79 -9.72
N ASN A 49 1.00 9.38 -10.35
CA ASN A 49 2.17 9.94 -9.68
C ASN A 49 1.94 11.41 -9.27
N GLU A 50 0.79 12.01 -9.62
CA GLU A 50 0.57 13.44 -9.42
C GLU A 50 0.21 13.77 -7.96
N PRO A 51 0.73 14.89 -7.41
CA PRO A 51 0.27 15.45 -6.15
C PRO A 51 -1.24 15.70 -6.15
N ALA A 52 -1.86 15.64 -4.98
CA ALA A 52 -3.30 15.88 -4.77
C ALA A 52 -4.29 14.97 -5.54
N SER A 53 -3.82 14.04 -6.38
CA SER A 53 -4.67 13.06 -7.10
C SER A 53 -5.46 12.13 -6.17
N LYS A 54 -5.02 11.96 -4.92
CA LYS A 54 -5.53 10.97 -3.96
C LYS A 54 -5.48 9.53 -4.46
N ALA A 55 -4.87 9.27 -5.61
CA ALA A 55 -4.71 7.95 -6.19
C ALA A 55 -3.46 7.28 -5.63
N SER A 56 -3.46 5.96 -5.54
CA SER A 56 -2.23 5.19 -5.37
C SER A 56 -1.37 5.30 -6.64
N CYS A 57 -0.06 5.09 -6.49
CA CYS A 57 0.87 4.86 -7.59
C CYS A 57 1.34 3.39 -7.58
N VAL A 58 1.85 2.94 -8.72
CA VAL A 58 2.24 1.54 -9.00
C VAL A 58 3.70 1.46 -9.44
N GLY A 59 4.26 0.26 -9.51
CA GLY A 59 5.68 0.01 -9.75
C GLY A 59 6.45 -0.44 -8.50
N GLY A 60 7.78 -0.36 -8.58
CA GLY A 60 8.73 -0.68 -7.53
C GLY A 60 8.94 0.46 -6.54
N PHE A 61 9.06 0.11 -5.27
CA PHE A 61 9.37 1.00 -4.17
C PHE A 61 10.42 0.36 -3.27
N VAL A 62 11.14 1.18 -2.51
CA VAL A 62 11.99 0.73 -1.40
C VAL A 62 11.39 1.20 -0.07
N ALA A 63 11.27 0.28 0.89
CA ALA A 63 10.86 0.58 2.25
C ALA A 63 12.01 1.21 3.04
N LEU A 64 11.74 2.28 3.78
CA LEU A 64 12.75 3.08 4.46
C LEU A 64 12.55 3.06 5.98
N ASN A 65 12.47 4.26 6.58
CA ASN A 65 12.38 4.46 8.02
C ASN A 65 10.93 4.45 8.49
N THR A 66 10.75 4.10 9.75
CA THR A 66 9.47 4.13 10.44
C THR A 66 9.36 5.33 11.38
N TRP A 67 8.13 5.73 11.72
CA TRP A 67 7.85 6.72 12.77
C TRP A 67 6.48 6.48 13.41
N PRO A 68 6.25 6.95 14.65
CA PRO A 68 4.93 6.93 15.27
C PRO A 68 3.90 7.71 14.42
N SER A 69 2.70 7.16 14.28
CA SER A 69 1.65 7.68 13.40
C SER A 69 0.29 7.58 14.08
N GLU A 70 -0.49 8.66 13.99
CA GLU A 70 -1.90 8.72 14.41
C GLU A 70 -2.88 8.61 13.22
N LEU A 71 -2.38 8.20 12.05
CA LEU A 71 -3.18 8.01 10.85
C LEU A 71 -4.16 6.84 11.00
N GLY A 72 -5.29 6.94 10.31
CA GLY A 72 -6.25 5.84 10.29
C GLY A 72 -7.10 5.72 11.55
N GLY A 73 -7.13 6.75 12.40
CA GLY A 73 -7.99 6.83 13.58
C GLY A 73 -7.46 6.09 14.80
N GLN A 74 -6.16 5.81 14.85
CA GLN A 74 -5.49 5.20 16.00
C GLN A 74 -3.97 5.40 15.94
N SER A 75 -3.32 5.24 17.07
CA SER A 75 -1.86 5.21 17.16
C SER A 75 -1.30 3.93 16.54
N GLY A 76 -0.11 4.04 15.95
CA GLY A 76 0.64 2.94 15.34
C GLY A 76 1.92 3.43 14.68
N THR A 77 2.45 2.65 13.76
CA THR A 77 3.72 2.91 13.08
C THR A 77 3.48 3.19 11.60
N ALA A 78 3.97 4.31 11.07
CA ALA A 78 4.04 4.52 9.64
C ALA A 78 5.41 4.09 9.10
N LEU A 79 5.45 3.66 7.84
CA LEU A 79 6.68 3.30 7.13
C LEU A 79 6.76 4.06 5.81
N ALA A 80 7.80 4.86 5.64
CA ALA A 80 8.06 5.58 4.40
C ALA A 80 8.47 4.61 3.29
N VAL A 81 8.11 5.00 2.08
CA VAL A 81 8.60 4.38 0.86
C VAL A 81 9.11 5.46 -0.09
N ASP A 82 10.14 5.12 -0.85
CA ASP A 82 10.56 5.90 -2.01
C ASP A 82 10.25 5.11 -3.28
N GLY A 83 9.77 5.80 -4.31
CA GLY A 83 9.47 5.22 -5.61
C GLY A 83 10.75 4.96 -6.40
N LEU A 84 10.80 3.84 -7.12
CA LEU A 84 11.92 3.42 -7.96
C LEU A 84 11.62 3.57 -9.47
N ASP A 85 10.35 3.80 -9.83
CA ASP A 85 9.89 3.90 -11.21
C ASP A 85 9.29 5.29 -11.52
N LYS A 86 9.25 5.67 -12.80
CA LYS A 86 8.64 6.95 -13.22
C LYS A 86 7.17 7.09 -12.79
N SER A 87 6.44 5.98 -12.77
CA SER A 87 5.02 5.89 -12.35
C SER A 87 4.81 6.17 -10.86
N ASN A 88 5.87 6.14 -10.04
CA ASN A 88 5.79 6.37 -8.60
C ASN A 88 6.92 7.26 -8.03
N ALA A 89 7.70 7.94 -8.88
CA ALA A 89 8.84 8.75 -8.47
C ALA A 89 8.50 9.87 -7.47
N ALA A 90 7.25 10.34 -7.41
CA ALA A 90 6.79 11.34 -6.46
C ALA A 90 6.18 10.73 -5.18
N ALA A 91 6.27 9.41 -4.97
CA ALA A 91 5.69 8.74 -3.81
C ALA A 91 6.12 9.38 -2.48
N ARG A 92 7.41 9.69 -2.32
CA ARG A 92 7.96 10.29 -1.10
C ARG A 92 7.42 11.69 -0.85
N SER A 93 7.46 12.56 -1.86
CA SER A 93 6.96 13.94 -1.74
C SER A 93 5.45 14.01 -1.56
N ARG A 94 4.72 13.01 -2.07
CA ARG A 94 3.27 12.82 -1.84
C ARG A 94 2.94 12.20 -0.48
N GLY A 95 3.95 11.79 0.29
CA GLY A 95 3.77 11.15 1.59
C GLY A 95 3.14 9.75 1.52
N ILE A 96 3.31 9.04 0.41
CA ILE A 96 2.90 7.64 0.26
C ILE A 96 3.72 6.79 1.23
N ARG A 97 3.03 5.91 1.96
CA ARG A 97 3.57 5.11 3.06
C ARG A 97 2.69 3.91 3.34
N PHE A 98 3.21 2.97 4.13
CA PHE A 98 2.39 2.00 4.83
C PHE A 98 1.92 2.57 6.16
N HIS A 99 0.65 2.33 6.52
CA HIS A 99 0.14 2.55 7.87
C HIS A 99 -1.09 1.67 8.17
N GLY A 100 -1.39 1.50 9.45
CA GLY A 100 -2.63 0.86 9.91
C GLY A 100 -3.82 1.82 9.89
N ALA A 101 -5.05 1.29 9.81
CA ALA A 101 -6.26 2.06 10.05
C ALA A 101 -7.42 1.22 10.60
N THR A 102 -8.27 1.84 11.41
CA THR A 102 -9.49 1.21 11.97
C THR A 102 -10.56 0.92 10.92
N TYR A 103 -10.51 1.62 9.77
CA TYR A 103 -11.42 1.42 8.64
C TYR A 103 -10.97 0.31 7.68
N VAL A 104 -9.91 -0.43 8.00
CA VAL A 104 -9.53 -1.67 7.29
C VAL A 104 -9.78 -2.84 8.23
N LYS A 105 -10.72 -3.70 7.85
CA LYS A 105 -11.11 -4.91 8.59
C LYS A 105 -11.58 -5.99 7.61
N PRO A 106 -11.66 -7.27 8.01
CA PRO A 106 -12.02 -8.36 7.08
C PRO A 106 -13.35 -8.15 6.35
N SER A 107 -14.32 -7.48 6.99
CA SER A 107 -15.63 -7.21 6.41
C SER A 107 -15.72 -5.92 5.60
N SER A 108 -14.74 -5.03 5.68
CA SER A 108 -14.79 -3.72 5.02
C SER A 108 -13.41 -3.08 4.96
N VAL A 109 -13.00 -2.70 3.75
CA VAL A 109 -11.72 -2.02 3.52
C VAL A 109 -12.01 -0.63 2.95
N GLY A 110 -11.74 0.39 3.75
CA GLY A 110 -11.81 1.78 3.31
C GLY A 110 -10.63 2.19 2.44
N ASN A 111 -10.72 3.40 1.90
CA ASN A 111 -9.72 3.98 0.99
C ASN A 111 -9.02 5.17 1.64
N SER A 112 -7.71 5.28 1.38
CA SER A 112 -6.83 6.34 1.85
C SER A 112 -6.73 7.47 0.82
N HIS A 113 -5.72 8.34 0.94
CA HIS A 113 -5.34 9.30 -0.11
C HIS A 113 -4.10 8.85 -0.90
N GLY A 114 -3.91 7.54 -1.07
CA GLY A 114 -2.86 6.94 -1.92
C GLY A 114 -1.94 5.97 -1.18
N CYS A 115 -1.92 6.04 0.16
CA CYS A 115 -1.13 5.17 1.02
C CYS A 115 -1.57 3.70 0.93
N PHE A 116 -0.64 2.79 1.24
CA PHE A 116 -0.91 1.38 1.46
C PHE A 116 -1.43 1.20 2.88
N VAL A 117 -2.71 0.84 3.02
CA VAL A 117 -3.35 0.81 4.35
C VAL A 117 -3.79 -0.59 4.70
N THR A 118 -3.32 -1.14 5.82
CA THR A 118 -3.72 -2.47 6.27
C THR A 118 -4.46 -2.39 7.60
N MET A 119 -4.90 -3.55 8.12
CA MET A 119 -5.25 -3.65 9.53
C MET A 119 -4.05 -3.27 10.39
N SER A 120 -4.27 -2.63 11.53
CA SER A 120 -3.19 -2.12 12.37
C SER A 120 -2.28 -3.21 12.94
N PRO A 121 -2.79 -4.34 13.47
CA PRO A 121 -1.92 -5.45 13.90
C PRO A 121 -1.06 -6.01 12.77
N VAL A 122 -1.61 -6.04 11.54
CA VAL A 122 -0.88 -6.46 10.33
C VAL A 122 0.22 -5.46 9.99
N ASN A 123 -0.10 -4.16 10.04
CA ASN A 123 0.87 -3.10 9.76
C ASN A 123 2.04 -3.15 10.74
N GLU A 124 1.77 -3.26 12.05
CA GLU A 124 2.83 -3.34 13.08
C GLU A 124 3.77 -4.52 12.88
N HIS A 125 3.26 -5.66 12.40
CA HIS A 125 4.10 -6.79 12.04
C HIS A 125 4.88 -6.51 10.75
N LEU A 126 4.19 -6.04 9.71
CA LEU A 126 4.76 -5.83 8.38
C LEU A 126 5.92 -4.83 8.42
N VAL A 127 5.74 -3.65 9.03
CA VAL A 127 6.77 -2.60 9.06
C VAL A 127 8.02 -3.04 9.81
N LYS A 128 7.91 -3.89 10.84
CA LYS A 128 9.07 -4.47 11.54
C LYS A 128 9.91 -5.38 10.66
N VAL A 129 9.26 -6.09 9.73
CA VAL A 129 9.92 -7.04 8.84
C VAL A 129 10.54 -6.32 7.64
N ILE A 130 9.85 -5.33 7.08
CA ILE A 130 10.23 -4.76 5.78
C ILE A 130 11.01 -3.44 5.86
N ALA A 131 11.01 -2.74 7.00
CA ALA A 131 11.74 -1.49 7.16
C ALA A 131 13.25 -1.67 6.90
N GLY A 132 13.90 -0.60 6.44
CA GLY A 132 15.36 -0.58 6.23
C GLY A 132 15.84 -1.22 4.92
N GLY A 133 15.00 -1.26 3.88
CA GLY A 133 15.46 -1.52 2.51
C GLY A 133 14.74 -2.63 1.75
N SER A 134 13.65 -3.19 2.29
CA SER A 134 12.92 -4.23 1.54
C SER A 134 12.25 -3.66 0.29
N PHE A 135 12.26 -4.44 -0.79
CA PHE A 135 11.57 -4.11 -2.03
C PHE A 135 10.06 -4.33 -1.91
N VAL A 136 9.28 -3.36 -2.39
CA VAL A 136 7.83 -3.44 -2.50
C VAL A 136 7.46 -3.24 -3.96
N TYR A 137 6.65 -4.13 -4.51
CA TYR A 137 6.10 -3.97 -5.86
C TYR A 137 4.59 -3.88 -5.79
N ALA A 138 4.01 -2.83 -6.38
CA ALA A 138 2.57 -2.67 -6.49
C ALA A 138 2.14 -2.70 -7.95
N PHE A 139 1.34 -3.67 -8.32
CA PHE A 139 0.96 -3.94 -9.70
C PHE A 139 -0.47 -3.51 -9.99
N GLY A 140 -0.66 -2.72 -11.06
CA GLY A 140 -1.96 -2.19 -11.47
C GLY A 140 -2.64 -2.92 -12.62
N GLY A 141 -1.92 -3.78 -13.35
CA GLY A 141 -2.38 -4.42 -14.59
C GLY A 141 -1.94 -3.69 -15.85
N ASP A 142 -2.05 -2.35 -15.87
CA ASP A 142 -1.67 -1.49 -17.00
C ASP A 142 -0.40 -0.67 -16.68
N ASP A 143 0.57 -1.27 -15.97
CA ASP A 143 1.86 -0.62 -15.74
C ASP A 143 2.57 -0.41 -17.09
N PRO A 144 2.89 0.84 -17.50
CA PRO A 144 3.71 1.04 -18.68
C PRO A 144 5.09 0.47 -18.38
N ALA A 145 5.44 -0.62 -19.09
CA ALA A 145 6.76 -1.24 -19.05
C ALA A 145 7.87 -0.24 -19.42
#